data_AF-A0A920L822-F1
#
_entry.id   AF-A0A920L822-F1
#
_cell.length_a   1.000
_cell.length_b   1.000
_cell.length_c   1.000
_cell.angle_alpha   90.00
_cell.angle_beta   90.00
_cell.angle_gamma   90.00
#
_symmetry.space_group_name_H-M   'P 1'
#
loop_
_entity.id
_entity.type
_entity.pdbx_description
1 polymer ?
#
loop_
_entity_poly.entity_id
_entity_poly.type
_entity_poly.pdbx_seq_one_letter_code
_entity_poly.pdbx_strand_id
1 'polypeptide(L)' 'MAVLVETVTDNRNRTVAEIRHVFTKFGGNLGSSGSVSYLFKKIGVITFEGIENKDELIDLAIETDIDDYEG' A
#
# COMPACT_ATOMS: atom_id res chain seq x y z
N MET A 1 2.19 10.85 10.00
CA MET A 1 1.81 10.07 8.80
C MET A 1 2.99 9.20 8.41
N ALA A 2 2.77 7.91 8.22
CA ALA A 2 3.78 7.01 7.65
C ALA A 2 3.53 6.91 6.14
N VAL A 3 4.59 6.95 5.33
CA VAL A 3 4.49 6.81 3.87
C VAL A 3 5.54 5.80 3.43
N LEU A 4 5.10 4.76 2.73
CA LEU A 4 5.96 3.78 2.07
C LEU A 4 5.96 4.09 0.57
N VAL A 5 7.14 4.26 -0.03
CA VAL A 5 7.29 4.55 -1.46
C VAL A 5 7.98 3.36 -2.13
N GLU A 6 7.23 2.61 -2.93
CA GLU A 6 7.77 1.61 -3.85
C GLU A 6 8.03 2.26 -5.21
N THR A 7 9.21 2.03 -5.79
CA THR A 7 9.61 2.67 -7.05
C THR A 7 10.52 1.75 -7.86
N VAL A 8 10.43 1.86 -9.19
CA VAL A 8 11.33 1.22 -10.14
C VAL A 8 12.12 2.34 -10.83
N THR A 9 13.45 2.26 -10.82
CA THR A 9 14.32 3.31 -11.34
C THR A 9 15.60 2.74 -11.92
N ASP A 10 16.16 3.41 -12.92
CA ASP A 10 17.47 3.15 -13.50
C ASP A 10 18.62 3.83 -12.72
N ASN A 11 18.30 4.78 -11.83
CA ASN A 11 19.27 5.53 -11.04
C ASN A 11 18.75 5.80 -9.62
N ARG A 12 19.15 4.93 -8.69
CA ARG A 12 18.78 5.00 -7.28
C ARG A 12 19.13 6.34 -6.62
N ASN A 13 20.31 6.90 -6.90
CA ASN A 13 20.78 8.10 -6.22
C ASN A 13 19.96 9.33 -6.61
N ARG A 14 19.62 9.45 -7.91
CA ARG A 14 18.74 10.51 -8.42
C ARG A 14 17.35 10.41 -7.79
N THR A 15 16.74 9.23 -7.84
CA THR A 15 15.40 8.99 -7.28
C THR A 15 15.33 9.26 -5.78
N VAL A 16 16.32 8.83 -5.00
CA VAL A 16 16.35 9.10 -3.55
C VAL A 16 16.48 10.61 -3.27
N ALA A 17 17.27 11.34 -4.06
CA ALA A 17 17.42 12.79 -3.91
C ALA A 17 16.11 13.54 -4.23
N GLU A 18 15.42 13.16 -5.32
CA GLU A 18 14.13 13.72 -5.71
C GLU A 18 13.05 13.46 -4.65
N ILE A 19 12.92 12.21 -4.19
CA ILE A 19 11.96 11.84 -3.13
C ILE A 19 12.24 12.66 -1.86
N ARG A 20 13.50 12.74 -1.43
CA ARG A 20 13.89 13.54 -0.26
C ARG A 20 13.48 15.01 -0.43
N HIS A 21 13.76 15.59 -1.60
CA HIS A 21 13.40 16.97 -1.90
C HIS A 21 11.88 17.20 -1.81
N VAL A 22 11.07 16.30 -2.37
CA VAL A 22 9.60 16.37 -2.29
C VAL A 22 9.13 16.35 -0.83
N PHE A 23 9.58 15.38 -0.03
CA PHE A 23 9.19 15.33 1.39
C PHE A 23 9.58 16.61 2.14
N THR A 24 10.81 17.09 1.98
CA THR A 24 11.28 18.32 2.64
C THR A 24 10.46 19.55 2.23
N LYS A 25 10.10 19.67 0.94
CA LYS A 25 9.28 20.78 0.43
C LYS A 25 7.90 20.86 1.11
N PHE A 26 7.33 19.72 1.49
CA PHE A 26 6.02 19.62 2.14
C PHE A 26 6.11 19.38 3.67
N GLY A 27 7.25 19.68 4.30
CA GLY A 27 7.41 19.62 5.75
C GLY A 27 7.57 18.21 6.33
N GLY A 28 7.86 17.22 5.49
CA GLY A 28 8.19 15.85 5.88
C GLY A 28 9.68 15.51 5.74
N ASN A 29 10.03 14.26 6.05
CA ASN A 29 11.39 13.76 5.97
C ASN A 29 11.43 12.31 5.46
N LEU A 30 12.43 12.00 4.64
CA LEU A 30 12.73 10.63 4.24
C LEU A 30 13.53 9.94 5.36
N GLY A 31 12.92 8.92 5.97
CA GLY A 31 13.53 8.08 7.00
C GLY A 31 14.58 7.09 6.48
N SER A 32 15.13 6.27 7.38
CA SER A 32 16.00 5.15 7.02
C SER A 32 15.19 4.01 6.37
N SER A 33 15.88 3.15 5.62
CA SER A 33 15.25 1.95 5.06
C SER A 33 14.60 1.14 6.17
N GLY A 34 13.31 0.82 6.04
CA GLY A 34 12.55 0.05 7.02
C GLY A 34 11.88 0.84 8.15
N SER A 35 12.10 2.17 8.27
CA SER A 35 11.67 2.94 9.45
C SER A 35 10.16 2.94 9.71
N VAL A 36 9.35 2.68 8.69
CA VAL A 36 7.89 2.59 8.79
C VAL A 36 7.33 1.29 8.22
N SER A 37 8.17 0.39 7.72
CA SER A 37 7.71 -0.80 6.98
C SER A 37 6.85 -1.73 7.83
N TYR A 38 7.08 -1.79 9.14
CA TYR A 38 6.29 -2.60 10.07
C TYR A 38 4.82 -2.12 10.21
N LEU A 39 4.50 -0.90 9.75
CA LEU A 39 3.15 -0.36 9.72
C LEU A 39 2.36 -0.81 8.48
N PHE A 40 3.00 -1.48 7.52
CA PHE A 40 2.39 -1.90 6.26
C PHE A 40 2.48 -3.42 6.10
N LYS A 41 1.36 -4.06 5.73
CA LYS A 41 1.31 -5.47 5.31
C LYS A 41 1.13 -5.50 3.78
N LYS A 42 1.95 -6.26 3.08
CA LYS A 42 1.74 -6.53 1.65
C LYS A 42 0.67 -7.61 1.51
N ILE A 43 -0.51 -7.22 1.07
CA ILE A 43 -1.66 -8.11 0.83
C ILE A 43 -2.13 -7.99 -0.62
N GLY A 44 -2.78 -9.04 -1.13
CA GLY A 44 -3.61 -8.94 -2.32
C GLY A 44 -4.96 -8.33 -1.93
N VAL A 45 -5.47 -7.43 -2.76
CA VAL A 45 -6.82 -6.86 -2.59
C VAL A 45 -7.58 -7.13 -3.87
N ILE A 46 -8.78 -7.72 -3.72
CA ILE A 46 -9.71 -7.98 -4.83
C ILE A 46 -10.93 -7.10 -4.57
N THR A 47 -11.29 -6.28 -5.55
CA THR A 47 -12.43 -5.35 -5.44
C THR A 47 -13.44 -5.68 -6.51
N PHE A 48 -14.71 -5.74 -6.11
CA PHE A 48 -15.83 -5.98 -6.99
C PHE A 48 -16.73 -4.73 -7.05
N GLU A 49 -17.15 -4.34 -8.25
CA GLU A 49 -18.08 -3.22 -8.47
C GLU A 49 -19.44 -3.76 -8.93
N GLY A 50 -20.53 -3.12 -8.49
CA GLY A 50 -21.88 -3.41 -9.00
C GLY A 50 -22.47 -4.74 -8.54
N ILE A 51 -22.03 -5.28 -7.41
CA ILE A 51 -22.60 -6.52 -6.86
C ILE A 51 -23.93 -6.22 -6.16
N GLU A 52 -24.99 -6.82 -6.68
CA GLU A 52 -26.35 -6.72 -6.12
C GLU A 52 -26.50 -7.59 -4.86
N ASN A 53 -25.78 -8.72 -4.79
CA ASN A 53 -25.87 -9.68 -3.71
C ASN A 53 -24.55 -9.77 -2.91
N LYS A 54 -24.46 -9.01 -1.81
CA LYS A 54 -23.28 -9.02 -0.92
C LYS A 54 -23.09 -10.36 -0.20
N ASP A 55 -24.15 -11.14 -0.02
CA ASP A 55 -24.07 -12.41 0.71
C ASP A 55 -23.24 -13.44 -0.06
N GLU A 56 -23.30 -13.45 -1.40
CA GLU A 56 -22.46 -14.30 -2.25
C GLU A 56 -20.96 -14.00 -2.12
N LEU A 57 -20.59 -12.73 -1.91
CA LEU A 57 -19.19 -12.35 -1.68
C LEU A 57 -18.69 -12.80 -0.32
N ILE A 58 -19.54 -12.72 0.70
CA ILE A 58 -19.21 -13.16 2.05
C ILE A 58 -19.03 -14.68 2.06
N ASP A 59 -19.95 -15.42 1.41
CA ASP A 59 -19.85 -16.87 1.28
C ASP A 59 -18.57 -17.26 0.52
N LEU A 60 -18.26 -16.60 -0.60
CA LEU A 60 -17.02 -16.83 -1.35
C LEU A 60 -15.78 -16.53 -0.51
N ALA A 61 -15.79 -15.45 0.29
CA ALA A 61 -14.68 -15.11 1.17
C ALA A 61 -14.47 -16.16 2.27
N ILE A 62 -15.55 -16.75 2.80
CA ILE A 62 -15.48 -17.84 3.80
C ILE A 62 -14.95 -19.13 3.17
N GLU A 63 -15.35 -19.44 1.93
CA GLU A 63 -14.92 -20.65 1.22
C GLU A 63 -13.49 -20.58 0.70
N THR A 64 -12.90 -19.39 0.63
CA THR A 64 -11.54 -19.16 0.12
C THR A 64 -10.59 -18.70 1.23
N ASP A 65 -9.29 -18.67 0.94
CA ASP A 65 -8.26 -18.16 1.85
C ASP A 65 -8.22 -16.61 1.88
N ILE A 66 -9.39 -15.96 1.93
CA ILE A 66 -9.49 -14.50 2.07
C ILE A 66 -9.30 -14.12 3.54
N ASP A 67 -8.20 -13.40 3.81
CA ASP A 67 -7.81 -12.97 5.16
C ASP A 67 -8.80 -11.96 5.79
N ASP A 68 -9.44 -11.11 4.98
CA ASP A 68 -10.29 -10.01 5.44
C ASP A 68 -11.31 -9.59 4.37
N TYR A 69 -12.48 -9.11 4.81
CA TYR A 69 -13.56 -8.60 3.96
C TYR A 69 -14.04 -7.23 4.45
N GLU A 70 -13.99 -6.24 3.57
CA GLU A 70 -14.55 -4.90 3.77
C GLU A 70 -15.64 -4.64 2.72
N GLY A 71 -16.82 -4.18 3.15
CA GLY A 71 -18.02 -4.06 2.32
C GLY A 71 -18.59 -2.66 2.15
#